data_AF-A0A7Z8L8Q5-F1
#
_entry.id   AF-A0A7Z8L8Q5-F1
#
_cell.length_a   1.000
_cell.length_b   1.000
_cell.length_c   1.000
_cell.angle_alpha   90.00
_cell.angle_beta   90.00
_cell.angle_gamma   90.00
#
_symmetry.space_group_name_H-M   'P 1'
#
loop_
_entity.id
_entity.type
_entity.pdbx_description
1 polymer ?
#
loop_
_entity_poly.entity_id
_entity_poly.type
_entity_poly.pdbx_seq_one_letter_code
_entity_poly.pdbx_strand_id
1 'polypeptide(L)'
;MRSLVLILSLGLMALAIWQLESQRQGLTITPLPVEGGTPATLYLREGAGPAPVVVIAHGFAGSRQLMEPFALTLGQAGYVVVSFDFEGHGRNPRPMSGDVSALDGTTRLLMEETARVAQAALALPQADGRLTYLGHSMASDIVVRQALSDPPGDAVVAISMFSEAVSADAPANLLVLTGEWEGMLAEEALRAVQLADPDATLGETVGDPAAGTGRRAVLAPMVEHVGVLYSGTSLREARGWLDAAFERESDGPVALRGGWIVLLLGATVALGWPLARALPQGGTPAPALSHRRFLLAALLPALLVPLVLAPFETSVLPVLVADYLALHLGLYGLLTLALLAWFGALRGQFPARVWWVGLAVALFGIAVLGGVIDRYVASFLPHPGRAAVIAGLALGAVPFMLGDGVLTAGGRGALWRVVLARVAFLGSLGLAVALDFEALFFLLIILPVIVLFFLLFGTMSGWVGRRTGLPAAGGLGLGLVLAWALGVTFPMFSA
;
A
#
# COMPACT_ATOMS: atom_id res chain seq x y z
N MET A 1 12.73 5.53 -32.28
CA MET A 1 12.72 4.99 -30.90
C MET A 1 12.01 5.87 -29.87
N ARG A 2 12.22 7.19 -29.81
CA ARG A 2 11.69 8.05 -28.72
C ARG A 2 10.18 8.34 -28.83
N SER A 3 9.75 8.83 -29.99
CA SER A 3 8.34 9.02 -30.30
C SER A 3 7.58 7.69 -30.25
N LEU A 4 8.25 6.59 -30.59
CA LEU A 4 7.71 5.24 -30.45
C LEU A 4 7.44 4.90 -28.97
N VAL A 5 8.40 5.09 -28.05
CA VAL A 5 8.15 4.85 -26.61
C VAL A 5 7.04 5.76 -26.08
N LEU A 6 7.02 7.04 -26.47
CA LEU A 6 5.94 7.96 -26.07
C LEU A 6 4.56 7.44 -26.52
N ILE A 7 4.41 7.12 -27.81
CA ILE A 7 3.15 6.64 -28.39
C ILE A 7 2.74 5.30 -27.77
N LEU A 8 3.68 4.37 -27.61
CA LEU A 8 3.42 3.07 -26.99
C LEU A 8 3.01 3.23 -25.53
N SER A 9 3.72 4.04 -24.73
CA SER A 9 3.34 4.31 -23.34
C SER A 9 1.92 4.88 -23.25
N LEU A 10 1.59 5.90 -24.06
CA LEU A 10 0.25 6.49 -24.06
C LEU A 10 -0.83 5.49 -24.52
N GLY A 11 -0.55 4.69 -25.55
CA GLY A 11 -1.47 3.65 -26.02
C GLY A 11 -1.71 2.55 -24.98
N LEU A 12 -0.65 2.08 -24.31
CA LEU A 12 -0.75 1.08 -23.24
C LEU A 12 -1.46 1.64 -22.00
N MET A 13 -1.21 2.91 -21.65
CA MET A 13 -1.96 3.59 -20.59
C MET A 13 -3.45 3.67 -20.92
N ALA A 14 -3.81 4.10 -22.14
CA ALA A 14 -5.20 4.18 -22.58
C ALA A 14 -5.89 2.80 -22.58
N LEU A 15 -5.20 1.76 -23.07
CA LEU A 15 -5.70 0.39 -23.04
C LEU A 15 -5.92 -0.12 -21.61
N ALA A 16 -4.94 0.08 -20.72
CA ALA A 16 -5.04 -0.36 -19.34
C ALA A 16 -6.16 0.37 -18.59
N ILE A 17 -6.28 1.69 -18.77
CA ILE A 17 -7.37 2.50 -18.18
C ILE A 17 -8.72 2.01 -18.72
N TRP A 18 -8.84 1.78 -20.03
CA TRP A 18 -10.08 1.26 -20.62
C TRP A 18 -10.49 -0.09 -20.00
N GLN A 19 -9.53 -1.00 -19.81
CA GLN A 19 -9.80 -2.31 -19.18
C GLN A 19 -10.13 -2.21 -17.68
N LEU A 20 -9.51 -1.28 -16.95
CA LEU A 20 -9.79 -1.09 -15.53
C LEU A 20 -11.14 -0.41 -15.29
N GLU A 21 -11.52 0.52 -16.16
CA GLU A 21 -12.80 1.22 -16.07
C GLU A 21 -13.95 0.41 -16.67
N SER A 22 -13.71 -0.45 -17.68
CA SER A 22 -14.75 -1.35 -18.20
C SER A 22 -15.28 -2.31 -17.13
N GLN A 23 -14.43 -2.76 -16.20
CA GLN A 23 -14.83 -3.60 -15.07
C GLN A 23 -15.76 -2.91 -14.06
N ARG A 24 -15.88 -1.57 -14.11
CA ARG A 24 -16.81 -0.79 -13.29
C ARG A 24 -18.17 -0.59 -13.95
N GLN A 25 -18.31 -0.87 -15.24
CA GLN A 25 -19.55 -0.64 -15.99
C GLN A 25 -20.69 -1.50 -15.44
N GLY A 26 -21.89 -0.92 -15.37
CA GLY A 26 -23.08 -1.56 -14.79
C GLY A 26 -23.15 -1.50 -13.26
N LEU A 27 -22.20 -0.84 -12.60
CA LEU A 27 -22.25 -0.57 -11.16
C LEU A 27 -22.47 0.92 -10.89
N THR A 28 -23.39 1.20 -9.98
CA THR A 28 -23.44 2.47 -9.26
C THR A 28 -22.43 2.44 -8.13
N ILE A 29 -21.41 3.31 -8.20
CA ILE A 29 -20.36 3.41 -7.18
C ILE A 29 -20.44 4.79 -6.53
N THR A 30 -20.92 4.88 -5.29
CA THR A 30 -21.20 6.15 -4.61
C THR A 30 -20.65 6.18 -3.19
N PRO A 31 -20.33 7.35 -2.63
CA PRO A 31 -20.04 7.46 -1.21
C PRO A 31 -21.23 6.98 -0.36
N LEU A 32 -20.95 6.25 0.72
CA LEU A 32 -21.93 5.89 1.74
C LEU A 32 -21.69 6.75 2.98
N PRO A 33 -22.68 7.55 3.43
CA PRO A 33 -22.62 8.21 4.72
C PRO A 33 -22.63 7.18 5.85
N VAL A 34 -21.62 7.22 6.72
CA VAL A 34 -21.53 6.38 7.91
C VAL A 34 -21.39 7.30 9.13
N GLU A 35 -22.02 6.92 10.24
CA GLU A 35 -21.90 7.65 11.49
C GLU A 35 -20.43 7.82 11.90
N GLY A 36 -20.09 9.01 12.38
CA GLY A 36 -18.70 9.40 12.65
C GLY A 36 -17.91 9.82 11.40
N GLY A 37 -18.44 9.69 10.20
CA GLY A 37 -17.76 10.16 8.99
C GLY A 37 -16.66 9.21 8.51
N THR A 38 -16.75 7.92 8.85
CA THR A 38 -15.93 6.85 8.26
C THR A 38 -16.10 6.88 6.73
N PRO A 39 -15.02 7.10 5.95
CA PRO A 39 -15.14 7.15 4.50
C PRO A 39 -15.47 5.78 3.91
N ALA A 40 -16.72 5.60 3.47
CA ALA A 40 -17.19 4.36 2.85
C ALA A 40 -17.64 4.59 1.39
N THR A 41 -17.53 3.54 0.58
CA THR A 41 -18.02 3.48 -0.80
C THR A 41 -18.97 2.32 -0.92
N LEU A 42 -20.17 2.60 -1.43
CA LEU A 42 -21.19 1.65 -1.82
C LEU A 42 -21.01 1.26 -3.30
N TYR A 43 -21.11 -0.03 -3.59
CA TYR A 43 -21.10 -0.62 -4.93
C TYR A 43 -22.40 -1.40 -5.11
N LEU A 44 -23.22 -0.98 -6.08
CA LEU A 44 -24.50 -1.61 -6.40
C LEU A 44 -24.58 -1.93 -7.88
N ARG A 45 -25.05 -3.12 -8.23
CA ARG A 45 -25.42 -3.43 -9.61
C ARG A 45 -26.70 -2.70 -10.01
N GLU A 46 -26.66 -2.03 -11.15
CA GLU A 46 -27.82 -1.31 -11.68
C GLU A 46 -28.98 -2.28 -11.95
N GLY A 47 -30.17 -1.94 -11.47
CA GLY A 47 -31.37 -2.76 -11.66
C GLY A 47 -31.46 -4.03 -10.81
N ALA A 48 -30.51 -4.28 -9.91
CA ALA A 48 -30.61 -5.39 -8.96
C ALA A 48 -31.67 -5.12 -7.89
N GLY A 49 -32.38 -6.18 -7.47
CA GLY A 49 -33.28 -6.15 -6.31
C GLY A 49 -32.52 -6.20 -4.98
N PRO A 50 -33.24 -6.25 -3.84
CA PRO A 50 -32.61 -6.41 -2.53
C PRO A 50 -31.72 -7.65 -2.45
N ALA A 51 -30.56 -7.54 -1.79
CA ALA A 51 -29.54 -8.58 -1.73
C ALA A 51 -28.74 -8.54 -0.42
N PRO A 52 -27.96 -9.60 -0.11
CA PRO A 52 -27.10 -9.62 1.07
C PRO A 52 -26.05 -8.52 1.01
N VAL A 53 -25.69 -8.02 2.18
CA VAL A 53 -24.66 -7.01 2.37
C VAL A 53 -23.29 -7.67 2.53
N VAL A 54 -22.28 -7.12 1.86
CA VAL A 54 -20.87 -7.47 2.08
C VAL A 54 -20.10 -6.23 2.53
N VAL A 55 -19.62 -6.25 3.77
CA VAL A 55 -18.74 -5.21 4.32
C VAL A 55 -17.28 -5.64 4.13
N ILE A 56 -16.51 -4.81 3.42
CA ILE A 56 -15.14 -5.09 3.00
C ILE A 56 -14.16 -4.17 3.73
N ALA A 57 -13.29 -4.79 4.53
CA ALA A 57 -12.26 -4.16 5.34
C ALA A 57 -10.85 -4.46 4.79
N HIS A 58 -9.98 -3.44 4.74
CA HIS A 58 -8.61 -3.57 4.25
C HIS A 58 -7.61 -3.81 5.40
N GLY A 59 -6.44 -4.41 5.10
CA GLY A 59 -5.37 -4.62 6.06
C GLY A 59 -4.59 -3.35 6.46
N PHE A 60 -3.56 -3.54 7.29
CA PHE A 60 -2.66 -2.46 7.75
C PHE A 60 -1.98 -1.75 6.57
N ALA A 61 -1.91 -0.42 6.64
CA ALA A 61 -1.45 0.46 5.54
C ALA A 61 -2.22 0.27 4.21
N GLY A 62 -3.42 -0.33 4.26
CA GLY A 62 -4.32 -0.49 3.13
C GLY A 62 -5.32 0.66 2.97
N SER A 63 -6.21 0.51 1.98
CA SER A 63 -7.36 1.39 1.75
C SER A 63 -8.43 0.67 0.92
N ARG A 64 -9.61 1.29 0.75
CA ARG A 64 -10.68 0.77 -0.12
C ARG A 64 -10.23 0.41 -1.54
N GLN A 65 -9.33 1.20 -2.12
CA GLN A 65 -8.82 0.97 -3.48
C GLN A 65 -8.08 -0.36 -3.60
N LEU A 66 -7.40 -0.78 -2.54
CA LEU A 66 -6.69 -2.06 -2.51
C LEU A 66 -7.67 -3.23 -2.55
N MET A 67 -8.83 -3.08 -1.91
CA MET A 67 -9.89 -4.09 -1.82
C MET A 67 -10.88 -4.08 -2.99
N GLU A 68 -10.72 -3.14 -3.91
CA GLU A 68 -11.64 -2.94 -5.03
C GLU A 68 -11.83 -4.18 -5.95
N PRO A 69 -10.85 -5.08 -6.17
CA PRO A 69 -11.10 -6.31 -6.91
C PRO A 69 -12.27 -7.15 -6.35
N PHE A 70 -12.37 -7.28 -5.02
CA PHE A 70 -13.50 -7.95 -4.37
C PHE A 70 -14.77 -7.12 -4.46
N ALA A 71 -14.68 -5.81 -4.23
CA ALA A 71 -15.84 -4.93 -4.28
C ALA A 71 -16.54 -4.95 -5.64
N LEU A 72 -15.76 -4.91 -6.72
CA LEU A 72 -16.30 -5.01 -8.09
C LEU A 72 -16.82 -6.41 -8.39
N THR A 73 -16.09 -7.46 -8.00
CA THR A 73 -16.52 -8.84 -8.29
C THR A 73 -17.85 -9.17 -7.61
N LEU A 74 -17.98 -8.83 -6.33
CA LEU A 74 -19.20 -9.08 -5.56
C LEU A 74 -20.33 -8.11 -5.93
N GLY A 75 -20.00 -6.84 -6.24
CA GLY A 75 -20.97 -5.90 -6.79
C GLY A 75 -21.57 -6.40 -8.11
N GLN A 76 -20.73 -6.91 -9.03
CA GLN A 76 -21.21 -7.51 -10.29
C GLN A 76 -22.05 -8.77 -10.07
N ALA A 77 -21.76 -9.55 -9.02
CA ALA A 77 -22.59 -10.68 -8.59
C ALA A 77 -23.94 -10.26 -7.95
N GLY A 78 -24.20 -8.96 -7.82
CA GLY A 78 -25.47 -8.42 -7.35
C GLY A 78 -25.59 -8.34 -5.83
N TYR A 79 -24.47 -8.35 -5.11
CA TYR A 79 -24.44 -8.06 -3.67
C TYR A 79 -24.50 -6.55 -3.40
N VAL A 80 -24.98 -6.17 -2.21
CA VAL A 80 -24.83 -4.79 -1.71
C VAL A 80 -23.46 -4.69 -1.06
N VAL A 81 -22.49 -4.11 -1.75
CA VAL A 81 -21.10 -4.13 -1.26
C VAL A 81 -20.68 -2.77 -0.74
N VAL A 82 -20.11 -2.75 0.46
CA VAL A 82 -19.57 -1.55 1.08
C VAL A 82 -18.12 -1.79 1.44
N SER A 83 -17.22 -0.95 0.93
CA SER A 83 -15.82 -0.92 1.39
C SER A 83 -15.54 0.40 2.09
N PHE A 84 -14.72 0.39 3.13
CA PHE A 84 -14.42 1.58 3.95
C PHE A 84 -12.93 1.71 4.27
N ASP A 85 -12.50 2.94 4.62
CA ASP A 85 -11.15 3.21 5.11
C ASP A 85 -11.18 3.25 6.65
N PHE A 86 -10.44 2.36 7.31
CA PHE A 86 -10.31 2.33 8.77
C PHE A 86 -9.73 3.63 9.34
N GLU A 87 -9.99 3.90 10.62
CA GLU A 87 -9.25 4.91 11.39
C GLU A 87 -7.73 4.73 11.20
N GLY A 88 -7.04 5.85 11.04
CA GLY A 88 -5.62 5.94 10.72
C GLY A 88 -5.30 5.74 9.24
N HIS A 89 -6.20 5.18 8.43
CA HIS A 89 -5.89 4.69 7.10
C HIS A 89 -6.60 5.44 5.97
N GLY A 90 -6.10 5.23 4.75
CA GLY A 90 -6.74 5.71 3.54
C GLY A 90 -7.08 7.20 3.59
N ARG A 91 -8.37 7.51 3.44
CA ARG A 91 -8.90 8.89 3.52
C ARG A 91 -9.56 9.20 4.86
N ASN A 92 -9.49 8.30 5.85
CA ASN A 92 -10.06 8.53 7.17
C ASN A 92 -9.20 9.54 7.93
N PRO A 93 -9.76 10.71 8.31
CA PRO A 93 -8.97 11.77 8.94
C PRO A 93 -8.70 11.51 10.42
N ARG A 94 -9.37 10.53 11.04
CA ARG A 94 -9.17 10.17 12.43
C ARG A 94 -7.94 9.28 12.56
N PRO A 95 -6.98 9.61 13.43
CA PRO A 95 -5.92 8.67 13.79
C PRO A 95 -6.52 7.43 14.46
N MET A 96 -5.88 6.28 14.24
CA MET A 96 -6.10 5.08 15.03
C MET A 96 -5.68 5.34 16.48
N SER A 97 -6.26 4.62 17.45
CA SER A 97 -5.92 4.74 18.86
C SER A 97 -6.06 3.41 19.60
N GLY A 98 -5.80 3.42 20.91
CA GLY A 98 -5.77 2.22 21.75
C GLY A 98 -4.48 1.42 21.58
N ASP A 99 -4.27 0.40 22.39
CA ASP A 99 -3.08 -0.45 22.28
C ASP A 99 -3.20 -1.42 21.09
N VAL A 100 -2.27 -1.34 20.13
CA VAL A 100 -2.23 -2.20 18.94
C VAL A 100 -1.94 -3.67 19.27
N SER A 101 -1.39 -3.94 20.46
CA SER A 101 -1.07 -5.28 20.94
C SER A 101 -2.17 -5.89 21.81
N ALA A 102 -3.19 -5.10 22.18
CA ALA A 102 -4.27 -5.55 23.07
C ALA A 102 -5.60 -5.68 22.34
N LEU A 103 -6.34 -6.75 22.64
CA LEU A 103 -7.68 -7.00 22.09
C LEU A 103 -8.69 -5.89 22.47
N ASP A 104 -8.63 -5.38 23.71
CA ASP A 104 -9.47 -4.28 24.18
C ASP A 104 -9.00 -2.89 23.70
N GLY A 105 -7.85 -2.84 23.03
CA GLY A 105 -7.21 -1.65 22.48
C GLY A 105 -7.71 -1.32 21.08
N THR A 106 -6.78 -1.30 20.12
CA THR A 106 -7.08 -0.91 18.73
C THR A 106 -8.12 -1.83 18.07
N THR A 107 -8.04 -3.14 18.28
CA THR A 107 -8.95 -4.12 17.65
C THR A 107 -10.42 -3.81 17.96
N ARG A 108 -10.76 -3.52 19.23
CA ARG A 108 -12.12 -3.15 19.63
C ARG A 108 -12.63 -1.90 18.90
N LEU A 109 -11.81 -0.85 18.79
CA LEU A 109 -12.23 0.39 18.11
C LEU A 109 -12.49 0.16 16.62
N LEU A 110 -11.67 -0.67 15.98
CA LEU A 110 -11.86 -1.04 14.57
C LEU A 110 -13.07 -1.97 14.38
N MET A 111 -13.39 -2.83 15.35
CA MET A 111 -14.65 -3.58 15.37
C MET A 111 -15.85 -2.63 15.46
N GLU A 112 -15.85 -1.68 16.39
CA GLU A 112 -16.91 -0.67 16.52
C GLU A 112 -17.10 0.16 15.24
N GLU A 113 -16.02 0.52 14.55
CA GLU A 113 -16.11 1.16 13.23
C GLU A 113 -16.72 0.23 12.17
N THR A 114 -16.30 -1.03 12.14
CA THR A 114 -16.86 -2.05 11.24
C THR A 114 -18.37 -2.24 11.48
N ALA A 115 -18.80 -2.27 12.74
CA ALA A 115 -20.20 -2.37 13.13
C ALA A 115 -21.02 -1.16 12.63
N ARG A 116 -20.53 0.07 12.78
CA ARG A 116 -21.19 1.29 12.25
C ARG A 116 -21.35 1.23 10.73
N VAL A 117 -20.33 0.74 10.01
CA VAL A 117 -20.40 0.57 8.55
C VAL A 117 -21.44 -0.49 8.18
N ALA A 118 -21.48 -1.61 8.90
CA ALA A 118 -22.46 -2.67 8.67
C ALA A 118 -23.89 -2.20 8.93
N GLN A 119 -24.13 -1.48 10.03
CA GLN A 119 -25.45 -0.90 10.34
C GLN A 119 -25.90 0.09 9.27
N ALA A 120 -25.00 0.97 8.80
CA ALA A 120 -25.31 1.90 7.71
C ALA A 120 -25.62 1.17 6.38
N ALA A 121 -24.92 0.06 6.11
CA ALA A 121 -25.15 -0.76 4.92
C ALA A 121 -26.47 -1.54 5.00
N LEU A 122 -26.79 -2.14 6.15
CA LEU A 122 -28.04 -2.86 6.39
C LEU A 122 -29.28 -1.95 6.39
N ALA A 123 -29.12 -0.66 6.69
CA ALA A 123 -30.19 0.33 6.62
C ALA A 123 -30.57 0.74 5.18
N LEU A 124 -29.80 0.32 4.16
CA LEU A 124 -30.11 0.61 2.77
C LEU A 124 -31.36 -0.17 2.32
N PRO A 125 -32.25 0.42 1.49
CA PRO A 125 -33.43 -0.28 0.99
C PRO A 125 -33.08 -1.45 0.04
N GLN A 126 -31.84 -1.49 -0.45
CA GLN A 126 -31.29 -2.60 -1.25
C GLN A 126 -30.76 -3.76 -0.39
N ALA A 127 -30.63 -3.59 0.93
CA ALA A 127 -30.21 -4.68 1.80
C ALA A 127 -31.40 -5.62 2.10
N ASP A 128 -31.18 -6.93 2.03
CA ASP A 128 -32.19 -7.94 2.39
C ASP A 128 -32.12 -8.42 3.85
N GLY A 129 -31.23 -7.81 4.64
CA GLY A 129 -31.01 -8.10 6.05
C GLY A 129 -29.88 -9.08 6.34
N ARG A 130 -29.37 -9.81 5.34
CA ARG A 130 -28.24 -10.73 5.51
C ARG A 130 -26.91 -10.01 5.37
N LEU A 131 -25.89 -10.47 6.10
CA LEU A 131 -24.62 -9.77 6.27
C LEU A 131 -23.42 -10.70 6.17
N THR A 132 -22.39 -10.26 5.44
CA THR A 132 -21.06 -10.86 5.42
C THR A 132 -20.00 -9.82 5.72
N TYR A 133 -18.96 -10.26 6.42
CA TYR A 133 -17.73 -9.49 6.56
C TYR A 133 -16.59 -10.14 5.76
N LEU A 134 -15.85 -9.30 5.03
CA LEU A 134 -14.66 -9.72 4.29
C LEU A 134 -13.48 -8.84 4.71
N GLY A 135 -12.39 -9.47 5.15
CA GLY A 135 -11.23 -8.77 5.70
C GLY A 135 -9.91 -9.34 5.22
N HIS A 136 -8.93 -8.47 4.94
CA HIS A 136 -7.56 -8.84 4.56
C HIS A 136 -6.54 -8.57 5.67
N SER A 137 -5.62 -9.52 5.90
CA SER A 137 -4.47 -9.38 6.79
C SER A 137 -4.91 -8.96 8.21
N MET A 138 -4.47 -7.80 8.71
CA MET A 138 -4.94 -7.20 9.98
C MET A 138 -6.48 -7.21 10.12
N ALA A 139 -7.22 -6.98 9.03
CA ALA A 139 -8.67 -6.94 9.09
C ALA A 139 -9.31 -8.32 9.25
N SER A 140 -8.60 -9.41 9.01
CA SER A 140 -9.13 -10.77 9.16
C SER A 140 -9.60 -11.06 10.59
N ASP A 141 -8.78 -10.73 11.60
CA ASP A 141 -9.16 -10.87 13.01
C ASP A 141 -10.35 -9.97 13.38
N ILE A 142 -10.34 -8.73 12.87
CA ILE A 142 -11.40 -7.74 13.13
C ILE A 142 -12.74 -8.25 12.59
N VAL A 143 -12.78 -8.74 11.34
CA VAL A 143 -14.03 -9.22 10.73
C VAL A 143 -14.52 -10.54 11.32
N VAL A 144 -13.60 -11.43 11.74
CA VAL A 144 -13.96 -12.67 12.43
C VAL A 144 -14.64 -12.33 13.76
N ARG A 145 -14.03 -11.46 14.57
CA ARG A 145 -14.60 -11.05 15.87
C ARG A 145 -15.89 -10.25 15.72
N GLN A 146 -15.95 -9.36 14.73
CA GLN A 146 -17.15 -8.57 14.47
C GLN A 146 -18.31 -9.45 14.01
N ALA A 147 -18.06 -10.53 13.27
CA ALA A 147 -19.11 -11.47 12.89
C ALA A 147 -19.77 -12.17 14.09
N LEU A 148 -19.09 -12.21 15.24
CA LEU A 148 -19.60 -12.76 16.51
C LEU A 148 -20.29 -11.70 17.39
N SER A 149 -20.29 -10.43 16.96
CA SER A 149 -20.79 -9.27 17.70
C SER A 149 -21.90 -8.57 16.92
N ASP A 150 -22.69 -7.70 17.55
CA ASP A 150 -23.78 -6.99 16.87
C ASP A 150 -23.25 -5.93 15.86
N PRO A 151 -23.77 -5.88 14.61
CA PRO A 151 -24.64 -6.88 13.98
C PRO A 151 -23.85 -8.14 13.57
N PRO A 152 -24.35 -9.35 13.91
CA PRO A 152 -23.63 -10.59 13.62
C PRO A 152 -23.56 -10.85 12.12
N GLY A 153 -22.51 -11.54 11.68
CA GLY A 153 -22.33 -11.91 10.28
C GLY A 153 -22.80 -13.34 10.01
N ASP A 154 -23.54 -13.55 8.93
CA ASP A 154 -23.96 -14.86 8.44
C ASP A 154 -22.79 -15.63 7.80
N ALA A 155 -21.80 -14.91 7.28
CA ALA A 155 -20.55 -15.49 6.76
C ALA A 155 -19.36 -14.54 6.88
N VAL A 156 -18.17 -15.13 6.89
CA VAL A 156 -16.88 -14.45 6.91
C VAL A 156 -16.01 -14.93 5.76
N VAL A 157 -15.37 -13.99 5.06
CA VAL A 157 -14.28 -14.25 4.11
C VAL A 157 -13.00 -13.60 4.62
N ALA A 158 -12.09 -14.41 5.14
CA ALA A 158 -10.85 -13.96 5.74
C ALA A 158 -9.67 -14.23 4.79
N ILE A 159 -8.94 -13.18 4.40
CA ILE A 159 -7.88 -13.26 3.39
C ILE A 159 -6.53 -13.02 4.06
N SER A 160 -5.56 -13.92 3.86
CA SER A 160 -4.26 -13.93 4.54
C SER A 160 -4.45 -13.82 6.05
N MET A 161 -5.23 -14.76 6.58
CA MET A 161 -5.82 -14.66 7.91
C MET A 161 -4.84 -15.00 9.04
N PHE A 162 -5.01 -14.29 10.14
CA PHE A 162 -4.61 -14.75 11.47
C PHE A 162 -5.68 -14.30 12.48
N SER A 163 -6.28 -15.22 13.22
CA SER A 163 -7.25 -14.88 14.27
C SER A 163 -7.39 -15.99 15.29
N GLU A 164 -7.31 -15.62 16.57
CA GLU A 164 -7.56 -16.53 17.70
C GLU A 164 -9.05 -16.67 18.03
N ALA A 165 -9.93 -15.89 17.39
CA ALA A 165 -11.37 -15.92 17.66
C ALA A 165 -12.13 -17.03 16.92
N VAL A 166 -11.44 -17.77 16.04
CA VAL A 166 -12.04 -18.93 15.35
C VAL A 166 -12.10 -20.11 16.31
N SER A 167 -13.27 -20.72 16.44
CA SER A 167 -13.50 -21.97 17.17
C SER A 167 -13.99 -23.07 16.22
N ALA A 168 -14.27 -24.26 16.77
CA ALA A 168 -14.86 -25.37 16.01
C ALA A 168 -16.20 -25.01 15.37
N ASP A 169 -16.97 -24.13 16.02
CA ASP A 169 -18.35 -23.80 15.70
C ASP A 169 -18.57 -22.33 15.29
N ALA A 170 -17.59 -21.45 15.49
CA ALA A 170 -17.72 -20.01 15.23
C ALA A 170 -16.54 -19.44 14.41
N PRO A 171 -16.77 -18.47 13.50
CA PRO A 171 -18.06 -17.86 13.11
C PRO A 171 -18.91 -18.79 12.23
N ALA A 172 -20.24 -18.60 12.10
CA ALA A 172 -21.16 -19.56 11.45
C ALA A 172 -20.67 -20.12 10.10
N ASN A 173 -20.28 -19.26 9.15
CA ASN A 173 -19.61 -19.65 7.91
C ASN A 173 -18.24 -18.97 7.81
N LEU A 174 -17.18 -19.72 7.50
CA LEU A 174 -15.83 -19.18 7.33
C LEU A 174 -15.16 -19.72 6.06
N LEU A 175 -14.82 -18.80 5.16
CA LEU A 175 -13.86 -19.03 4.08
C LEU A 175 -12.53 -18.37 4.43
N VAL A 176 -11.45 -19.14 4.33
CA VAL A 176 -10.08 -18.65 4.45
C VAL A 176 -9.40 -18.70 3.08
N LEU A 177 -8.87 -17.56 2.63
CA LEU A 177 -8.15 -17.43 1.36
C LEU A 177 -6.71 -17.01 1.63
N THR A 178 -5.74 -17.82 1.23
CA THR A 178 -4.32 -17.53 1.51
C THR A 178 -3.49 -17.68 0.25
N GLY A 179 -2.51 -16.81 0.03
CA GLY A 179 -1.54 -16.97 -1.05
C GLY A 179 -0.63 -18.18 -0.81
N GLU A 180 -0.33 -18.92 -1.86
CA GLU A 180 0.54 -20.12 -1.79
C GLU A 180 1.93 -19.84 -1.21
N TRP A 181 2.43 -18.60 -1.32
CA TRP A 181 3.75 -18.22 -0.79
C TRP A 181 3.70 -17.74 0.67
N GLU A 182 2.55 -17.78 1.33
CA GLU A 182 2.35 -17.33 2.70
C GLU A 182 2.44 -18.49 3.70
N GLY A 183 3.59 -19.18 3.76
CA GLY A 183 3.76 -20.46 4.48
C GLY A 183 3.07 -20.54 5.85
N MET A 184 3.40 -19.65 6.80
CA MET A 184 2.78 -19.65 8.13
C MET A 184 1.27 -19.37 8.11
N LEU A 185 0.79 -18.53 7.19
CA LEU A 185 -0.64 -18.22 7.07
C LEU A 185 -1.41 -19.32 6.33
N ALA A 186 -0.72 -20.13 5.51
CA ALA A 186 -1.29 -21.31 4.88
C ALA A 186 -1.51 -22.43 5.92
N GLU A 187 -0.55 -22.60 6.84
CA GLU A 187 -0.70 -23.47 8.01
C GLU A 187 -1.85 -23.00 8.92
N GLU A 188 -1.94 -21.70 9.18
CA GLU A 188 -3.03 -21.11 9.95
C GLU A 188 -4.40 -21.29 9.29
N ALA A 189 -4.49 -21.13 7.96
CA ALA A 189 -5.72 -21.37 7.21
C ALA A 189 -6.19 -22.83 7.31
N LEU A 190 -5.26 -23.78 7.23
CA LEU A 190 -5.57 -25.19 7.43
C LEU A 190 -6.03 -25.46 8.86
N ARG A 191 -5.30 -24.92 9.86
CA ARG A 191 -5.64 -25.02 11.28
C ARG A 191 -7.07 -24.54 11.53
N ALA A 192 -7.45 -23.39 10.99
CA ALA A 192 -8.77 -22.78 11.20
C ALA A 192 -9.93 -23.68 10.73
N VAL A 193 -9.78 -24.39 9.61
CA VAL A 193 -10.78 -25.34 9.11
C VAL A 193 -10.74 -26.64 9.91
N GLN A 194 -9.54 -27.09 10.31
CA GLN A 194 -9.36 -28.30 11.11
C GLN A 194 -9.90 -28.22 12.54
N LEU A 195 -10.20 -27.02 13.03
CA LEU A 195 -10.95 -26.84 14.28
C LEU A 195 -12.37 -27.42 14.18
N ALA A 196 -13.00 -27.37 13.01
CA ALA A 196 -14.33 -27.92 12.78
C ALA A 196 -14.30 -29.40 12.39
N ASP A 197 -13.31 -29.80 11.57
CA ASP A 197 -13.10 -31.19 11.15
C ASP A 197 -11.59 -31.50 11.07
N PRO A 198 -11.04 -32.29 12.00
CA PRO A 198 -9.60 -32.60 12.04
C PRO A 198 -9.03 -33.23 10.76
N ASP A 199 -9.87 -33.90 9.95
CA ASP A 199 -9.45 -34.57 8.72
C ASP A 199 -9.56 -33.65 7.48
N ALA A 200 -10.04 -32.42 7.65
CA ALA A 200 -10.24 -31.46 6.57
C ALA A 200 -8.93 -31.12 5.84
N THR A 201 -9.05 -30.95 4.53
CA THR A 201 -7.95 -30.58 3.64
C THR A 201 -8.16 -29.23 2.95
N LEU A 202 -7.08 -28.63 2.43
CA LEU A 202 -7.17 -27.40 1.64
C LEU A 202 -7.97 -27.65 0.36
N GLY A 203 -8.90 -26.75 0.04
CA GLY A 203 -9.77 -26.85 -1.11
C GLY A 203 -11.00 -27.74 -0.89
N GLU A 204 -11.19 -28.27 0.31
CA GLU A 204 -12.39 -28.99 0.74
C GLU A 204 -13.35 -28.05 1.48
N THR A 205 -14.65 -28.26 1.28
CA THR A 205 -15.68 -27.60 2.08
C THR A 205 -16.21 -28.62 3.08
N VAL A 206 -16.04 -28.35 4.37
CA VAL A 206 -16.65 -29.14 5.45
C VAL A 206 -17.87 -28.40 6.00
N GLY A 207 -18.82 -29.16 6.55
CA GLY A 207 -20.14 -28.62 6.94
C GLY A 207 -20.99 -28.20 5.74
N ASP A 208 -22.06 -27.46 6.02
CA ASP A 208 -22.99 -26.92 5.00
C ASP A 208 -23.06 -25.39 5.11
N PRO A 209 -22.56 -24.65 4.10
CA PRO A 209 -22.64 -23.20 4.04
C PRO A 209 -24.07 -22.66 4.13
N ALA A 210 -25.05 -23.33 3.49
CA ALA A 210 -26.44 -22.89 3.50
C ALA A 210 -27.08 -23.07 4.90
N ALA A 211 -26.56 -24.01 5.69
CA ALA A 211 -26.99 -24.23 7.08
C ALA A 211 -26.18 -23.42 8.11
N GLY A 212 -25.26 -22.54 7.68
CA GLY A 212 -24.46 -21.73 8.60
C GLY A 212 -23.41 -22.53 9.37
N THR A 213 -22.86 -23.59 8.77
CA THR A 213 -21.84 -24.46 9.38
C THR A 213 -20.61 -24.67 8.49
N GLY A 214 -20.56 -24.01 7.34
CA GLY A 214 -19.54 -24.23 6.34
C GLY A 214 -18.16 -23.74 6.77
N ARG A 215 -17.12 -24.53 6.49
CA ARG A 215 -15.72 -24.11 6.53
C ARG A 215 -14.98 -24.49 5.27
N ARG A 216 -14.11 -23.61 4.78
CA ARG A 216 -13.25 -23.87 3.63
C ARG A 216 -11.98 -23.05 3.73
N ALA A 217 -10.84 -23.63 3.37
CA ALA A 217 -9.57 -22.92 3.22
C ALA A 217 -9.00 -23.20 1.83
N VAL A 218 -8.57 -22.16 1.12
CA VAL A 218 -8.07 -22.28 -0.26
C VAL A 218 -6.74 -21.54 -0.41
N LEU A 219 -5.79 -22.20 -1.06
CA LEU A 219 -4.56 -21.55 -1.50
C LEU A 219 -4.72 -20.96 -2.90
N ALA A 220 -4.50 -19.64 -3.00
CA ALA A 220 -4.38 -18.95 -4.25
C ALA A 220 -2.97 -19.22 -4.85
N PRO A 221 -2.87 -19.80 -6.05
CA PRO A 221 -1.59 -20.23 -6.60
C PRO A 221 -0.70 -19.06 -6.98
N MET A 222 0.62 -19.21 -6.77
CA MET A 222 1.67 -18.32 -7.27
C MET A 222 1.55 -16.85 -6.85
N VAL A 223 0.95 -16.58 -5.69
CA VAL A 223 0.77 -15.23 -5.17
C VAL A 223 1.23 -15.10 -3.72
N GLU A 224 1.76 -13.92 -3.41
CA GLU A 224 2.09 -13.49 -2.05
C GLU A 224 0.94 -12.70 -1.40
N HIS A 225 1.21 -12.18 -0.20
CA HIS A 225 0.30 -11.49 0.72
C HIS A 225 -0.55 -10.37 0.11
N VAL A 226 -0.04 -9.61 -0.86
CA VAL A 226 -0.81 -8.57 -1.57
C VAL A 226 -1.42 -9.15 -2.86
N GLY A 227 -0.69 -9.98 -3.58
CA GLY A 227 -1.12 -10.63 -4.82
C GLY A 227 -2.40 -11.46 -4.68
N VAL A 228 -2.65 -12.05 -3.50
CA VAL A 228 -3.89 -12.77 -3.18
C VAL A 228 -5.15 -11.94 -3.44
N LEU A 229 -5.08 -10.61 -3.29
CA LEU A 229 -6.20 -9.70 -3.51
C LEU A 229 -6.57 -9.54 -4.99
N TYR A 230 -5.62 -9.81 -5.88
CA TYR A 230 -5.79 -9.71 -7.34
C TYR A 230 -5.92 -11.09 -8.00
N SER A 231 -5.85 -12.17 -7.21
CA SER A 231 -5.92 -13.53 -7.70
C SER A 231 -7.32 -13.87 -8.19
N GLY A 232 -7.41 -14.38 -9.42
CA GLY A 232 -8.67 -14.88 -9.95
C GLY A 232 -9.25 -16.03 -9.13
N THR A 233 -8.42 -16.83 -8.47
CA THR A 233 -8.87 -17.89 -7.56
C THR A 233 -9.59 -17.29 -6.36
N SER A 234 -8.96 -16.36 -5.64
CA SER A 234 -9.55 -15.70 -4.48
C SER A 234 -10.89 -15.03 -4.81
N LEU A 235 -10.96 -14.33 -5.94
CA LEU A 235 -12.18 -13.64 -6.37
C LEU A 235 -13.32 -14.62 -6.71
N ARG A 236 -13.03 -15.74 -7.36
CA ARG A 236 -14.03 -16.77 -7.68
C ARG A 236 -14.49 -17.53 -6.45
N GLU A 237 -13.55 -17.91 -5.57
CA GLU A 237 -13.85 -18.63 -4.33
C GLU A 237 -14.69 -17.76 -3.39
N ALA A 238 -14.36 -16.47 -3.24
CA ALA A 238 -15.17 -15.55 -2.43
C ALA A 238 -16.61 -15.43 -2.97
N ARG A 239 -16.80 -15.26 -4.29
CA ARG A 239 -18.15 -15.23 -4.87
C ARG A 239 -18.89 -16.55 -4.67
N GLY A 240 -18.27 -17.68 -5.03
CA GLY A 240 -18.88 -19.00 -4.93
C GLY A 240 -19.24 -19.37 -3.49
N TRP A 241 -18.42 -18.97 -2.52
CA TRP A 241 -18.68 -19.15 -1.10
C TRP A 241 -19.91 -18.39 -0.63
N LEU A 242 -20.02 -17.11 -0.97
CA LEU A 242 -21.16 -16.29 -0.58
C LEU A 242 -22.44 -16.74 -1.28
N ASP A 243 -22.34 -17.15 -2.55
CA ASP A 243 -23.46 -17.75 -3.27
C ASP A 243 -23.98 -19.00 -2.56
N ALA A 244 -23.08 -19.90 -2.15
CA ALA A 244 -23.44 -21.09 -1.38
C ALA A 244 -24.04 -20.75 0.00
N ALA A 245 -23.44 -19.81 0.74
CA ALA A 245 -23.89 -19.40 2.07
C ALA A 245 -25.26 -18.72 2.07
N PHE A 246 -25.60 -18.01 0.98
CA PHE A 246 -26.85 -17.27 0.86
C PHE A 246 -27.89 -17.90 -0.06
N GLU A 247 -27.66 -19.15 -0.49
CA GLU A 247 -28.53 -19.91 -1.40
C GLU A 247 -28.84 -19.13 -2.68
N ARG A 248 -27.78 -18.53 -3.25
CA ARG A 248 -27.82 -17.75 -4.48
C ARG A 248 -27.01 -18.43 -5.56
N GLU A 249 -27.30 -18.06 -6.79
CA GLU A 249 -26.46 -18.37 -7.94
C GLU A 249 -26.15 -17.06 -8.65
N SER A 250 -24.86 -16.75 -8.80
CA SER A 250 -24.42 -15.58 -9.54
C SER A 250 -23.40 -15.97 -10.61
N ASP A 251 -23.51 -15.30 -11.75
CA ASP A 251 -22.51 -15.35 -12.80
C ASP A 251 -22.09 -13.93 -13.18
N GLY A 252 -20.93 -13.82 -13.82
CA GLY A 252 -20.37 -12.55 -14.25
C GLY A 252 -18.84 -12.54 -14.25
N PRO A 253 -18.25 -11.48 -14.78
CA PRO A 253 -16.80 -11.33 -14.80
C PRO A 253 -16.25 -11.12 -13.38
N VAL A 254 -15.13 -11.76 -13.08
CA VAL A 254 -14.29 -11.39 -11.93
C VAL A 254 -13.37 -10.23 -12.32
N ALA A 255 -13.13 -9.29 -11.40
CA ALA A 255 -12.35 -8.10 -11.66
C ALA A 255 -10.83 -8.38 -11.65
N LEU A 256 -10.31 -9.01 -12.71
CA LEU A 256 -8.88 -9.29 -12.89
C LEU A 256 -8.11 -7.99 -13.19
N ARG A 257 -7.72 -7.27 -12.14
CA ARG A 257 -7.13 -5.91 -12.23
C ARG A 257 -5.61 -5.90 -12.25
N GLY A 258 -4.97 -6.87 -11.58
CA GLY A 258 -3.53 -6.83 -11.28
C GLY A 258 -2.65 -6.61 -12.52
N GLY A 259 -2.86 -7.38 -13.58
CA GLY A 259 -2.07 -7.25 -14.82
C GLY A 259 -2.22 -5.88 -15.49
N TRP A 260 -3.44 -5.33 -15.51
CA TRP A 260 -3.71 -4.01 -16.09
C TRP A 260 -3.14 -2.87 -15.24
N ILE A 261 -3.16 -3.01 -13.91
CA ILE A 261 -2.50 -2.08 -12.99
C ILE A 261 -0.98 -2.06 -13.23
N VAL A 262 -0.35 -3.25 -13.29
CA VAL A 262 1.10 -3.35 -13.55
C VAL A 262 1.46 -2.75 -14.90
N LEU A 263 0.65 -3.02 -15.94
CA LEU A 263 0.83 -2.41 -17.25
C LEU A 263 0.71 -0.89 -17.20
N LEU A 264 -0.29 -0.36 -16.48
CA LEU A 264 -0.51 1.07 -16.34
C LEU A 264 0.65 1.74 -15.61
N LEU A 265 1.06 1.22 -14.45
CA LEU A 265 2.20 1.73 -13.68
C LEU A 265 3.49 1.68 -14.50
N GLY A 266 3.76 0.57 -15.19
CA GLY A 266 4.92 0.40 -16.05
C GLY A 266 4.91 1.37 -17.23
N ALA A 267 3.76 1.57 -17.88
CA ALA A 267 3.61 2.51 -18.98
C ALA A 267 3.75 3.98 -18.51
N THR A 268 3.22 4.31 -17.33
CA THR A 268 3.41 5.63 -16.69
C THR A 268 4.87 5.88 -16.36
N VAL A 269 5.59 4.91 -15.77
CA VAL A 269 7.03 5.07 -15.53
C VAL A 269 7.79 5.20 -16.85
N ALA A 270 7.49 4.37 -17.86
CA ALA A 270 8.13 4.45 -19.17
C ALA A 270 7.89 5.81 -19.88
N LEU A 271 6.73 6.44 -19.67
CA LEU A 271 6.41 7.79 -20.17
C LEU A 271 7.40 8.85 -19.64
N GLY A 272 7.94 8.66 -18.44
CA GLY A 272 8.94 9.55 -17.86
C GLY A 272 10.21 9.70 -18.73
N TRP A 273 10.60 8.68 -19.48
CA TRP A 273 11.82 8.72 -20.31
C TRP A 273 11.77 9.72 -21.48
N PRO A 274 10.76 9.69 -22.38
CA PRO A 274 10.63 10.70 -23.42
C PRO A 274 10.35 12.09 -22.83
N LEU A 275 9.55 12.20 -21.77
CA LEU A 275 9.25 13.49 -21.12
C LEU A 275 10.49 14.14 -20.50
N ALA A 276 11.38 13.35 -19.90
CA ALA A 276 12.64 13.87 -19.37
C ALA A 276 13.47 14.59 -20.44
N ARG A 277 13.29 14.31 -21.73
CA ARG A 277 14.02 15.05 -22.79
C ARG A 277 13.52 16.47 -23.03
N ALA A 278 12.29 16.79 -22.68
CA ALA A 278 11.77 18.15 -22.73
C ALA A 278 12.48 19.09 -21.73
N LEU A 279 13.13 18.51 -20.70
CA LEU A 279 13.96 19.25 -19.77
C LEU A 279 15.21 19.82 -20.46
N PRO A 280 15.86 20.86 -19.91
CA PRO A 280 16.99 21.53 -20.54
C PRO A 280 18.23 20.64 -20.55
N GLN A 281 19.11 20.85 -21.53
CA GLN A 281 20.39 20.15 -21.56
C GLN A 281 21.32 20.69 -20.49
N GLY A 282 21.90 19.78 -19.72
CA GLY A 282 23.00 20.09 -18.82
C GLY A 282 24.32 20.32 -19.54
N GLY A 283 25.21 21.04 -18.86
CA GLY A 283 26.62 21.13 -19.24
C GLY A 283 27.39 19.84 -18.89
N THR A 284 28.71 19.95 -18.95
CA THR A 284 29.65 18.85 -18.65
C THR A 284 29.40 18.29 -17.24
N PRO A 285 29.35 16.96 -17.07
CA PRO A 285 29.18 16.35 -15.75
C PRO A 285 30.31 16.77 -14.81
N ALA A 286 30.00 16.91 -13.51
CA ALA A 286 31.03 17.01 -12.49
C ALA A 286 31.91 15.74 -12.50
N PRO A 287 33.22 15.85 -12.21
CA PRO A 287 34.09 14.70 -12.13
C PRO A 287 33.62 13.73 -11.06
N ALA A 288 33.70 12.43 -11.36
CA ALA A 288 33.28 11.39 -10.44
C ALA A 288 34.12 11.42 -9.15
N LEU A 289 33.49 11.15 -8.01
CA LEU A 289 34.20 10.96 -6.74
C LEU A 289 35.21 9.80 -6.86
N SER A 290 36.36 9.96 -6.22
CA SER A 290 37.31 8.86 -6.02
C SER A 290 36.66 7.75 -5.20
N HIS A 291 37.15 6.52 -5.34
CA HIS A 291 36.61 5.36 -4.63
C HIS A 291 36.55 5.58 -3.11
N ARG A 292 37.61 6.12 -2.51
CA ARG A 292 37.67 6.40 -1.06
C ARG A 292 36.60 7.42 -0.63
N ARG A 293 36.44 8.53 -1.36
CA ARG A 293 35.45 9.57 -1.04
C ARG A 293 34.02 9.06 -1.20
N PHE A 294 33.77 8.24 -2.23
CA PHE A 294 32.49 7.59 -2.43
C PHE A 294 32.16 6.63 -1.28
N LEU A 295 33.07 5.73 -0.92
CA LEU A 295 32.87 4.78 0.18
C LEU A 295 32.63 5.50 1.51
N LEU A 296 33.40 6.56 1.79
CA LEU A 296 33.21 7.36 3.00
C LEU A 296 31.81 8.01 3.04
N ALA A 297 31.37 8.62 1.93
CA ALA A 297 30.04 9.23 1.85
C ALA A 297 28.88 8.22 1.89
N ALA A 298 29.09 6.99 1.40
CA ALA A 298 28.06 5.96 1.40
C ALA A 298 27.96 5.21 2.74
N LEU A 299 29.08 4.87 3.37
CA LEU A 299 29.11 3.96 4.53
C LEU A 299 29.13 4.69 5.88
N LEU A 300 29.73 5.89 5.96
CA LEU A 300 29.83 6.60 7.24
C LEU A 300 28.45 7.02 7.78
N PRO A 301 27.55 7.62 6.99
CA PRO A 301 26.20 7.93 7.47
C PRO A 301 25.42 6.67 7.85
N ALA A 302 25.54 5.60 7.05
CA ALA A 302 24.87 4.33 7.30
C ALA A 302 25.25 3.65 8.63
N LEU A 303 26.46 3.91 9.13
CA LEU A 303 26.88 3.42 10.45
C LEU A 303 26.53 4.41 11.57
N LEU A 304 26.82 5.71 11.36
CA LEU A 304 26.71 6.70 12.43
C LEU A 304 25.26 7.04 12.77
N VAL A 305 24.38 7.17 11.78
CA VAL A 305 23.00 7.62 11.98
C VAL A 305 22.22 6.73 12.96
N PRO A 306 22.15 5.39 12.78
CA PRO A 306 21.41 4.54 13.71
C PRO A 306 22.02 4.59 15.12
N LEU A 307 23.35 4.67 15.26
CA LEU A 307 24.02 4.77 16.56
C LEU A 307 23.75 6.10 17.28
N VAL A 308 23.69 7.20 16.51
CA VAL A 308 23.38 8.53 17.06
C VAL A 308 21.92 8.65 17.45
N LEU A 309 21.00 8.00 16.72
CA LEU A 309 19.56 8.05 16.99
C LEU A 309 19.10 7.02 18.03
N ALA A 310 19.85 5.94 18.26
CA ALA A 310 19.51 4.90 19.24
C ALA A 310 19.12 5.39 20.65
N PRO A 311 19.75 6.43 21.25
CA PRO A 311 19.36 6.89 22.59
C PRO A 311 18.14 7.82 22.61
N PHE A 312 17.52 8.14 21.46
CA PHE A 312 16.43 9.11 21.38
C PHE A 312 15.10 8.42 21.04
N GLU A 313 14.13 8.56 21.93
CA GLU A 313 12.73 8.24 21.68
C GLU A 313 12.03 9.47 21.08
N THR A 314 11.33 9.30 19.96
CA THR A 314 10.65 10.39 19.26
C THR A 314 9.20 10.02 18.93
N SER A 315 8.26 10.84 19.39
CA SER A 315 6.81 10.65 19.20
C SER A 315 6.11 12.00 18.98
N VAL A 316 6.44 12.69 17.90
CA VAL A 316 5.92 14.04 17.58
C VAL A 316 4.89 13.96 16.45
N LEU A 317 5.15 13.17 15.41
CA LEU A 317 4.24 12.95 14.30
C LEU A 317 3.25 11.84 14.66
N PRO A 318 1.94 12.03 14.38
CA PRO A 318 0.91 11.04 14.69
C PRO A 318 0.89 9.94 13.62
N VAL A 319 2.03 9.42 13.21
CA VAL A 319 2.18 8.37 12.20
C VAL A 319 3.25 7.40 12.65
N LEU A 320 2.92 6.10 12.62
CA LEU A 320 3.83 5.05 13.08
C LEU A 320 5.19 5.16 12.39
N VAL A 321 6.25 5.26 13.20
CA VAL A 321 7.66 5.36 12.80
C VAL A 321 8.02 6.58 11.93
N ALA A 322 7.08 7.51 11.69
CA ALA A 322 7.35 8.67 10.83
C ALA A 322 8.41 9.60 11.41
N ASP A 323 8.43 9.79 12.73
CA ASP A 323 9.44 10.59 13.42
C ASP A 323 10.84 10.03 13.23
N TYR A 324 11.00 8.74 13.55
CA TYR A 324 12.28 8.06 13.41
C TYR A 324 12.74 8.11 11.95
N LEU A 325 11.86 7.82 11.00
CA LEU A 325 12.19 7.84 9.58
C LEU A 325 12.57 9.25 9.10
N ALA A 326 11.85 10.29 9.53
CA ALA A 326 12.17 11.68 9.20
C ALA A 326 13.57 12.07 9.72
N LEU A 327 13.88 11.73 10.98
CA LEU A 327 15.18 12.00 11.60
C LEU A 327 16.30 11.18 10.97
N HIS A 328 16.07 9.89 10.71
CA HIS A 328 17.04 9.00 10.09
C HIS A 328 17.38 9.48 8.68
N LEU A 329 16.37 9.77 7.85
CA LEU A 329 16.56 10.33 6.51
C LEU A 329 17.26 11.69 6.58
N GLY A 330 16.82 12.57 7.49
CA GLY A 330 17.39 13.91 7.65
C GLY A 330 18.86 13.88 8.04
N LEU A 331 19.21 13.17 9.12
CA LEU A 331 20.59 13.08 9.59
C LEU A 331 21.47 12.36 8.56
N TYR A 332 21.00 11.26 7.97
CA TYR A 332 21.72 10.55 6.91
C TYR A 332 21.98 11.47 5.71
N GLY A 333 20.95 12.17 5.24
CA GLY A 333 21.02 13.10 4.13
C GLY A 333 21.96 14.26 4.41
N LEU A 334 21.85 14.90 5.57
CA LEU A 334 22.69 16.03 5.97
C LEU A 334 24.17 15.63 6.11
N LEU A 335 24.47 14.49 6.73
CA LEU A 335 25.85 13.98 6.82
C LEU A 335 26.41 13.66 5.43
N THR A 336 25.62 13.02 4.58
CA THR A 336 25.99 12.73 3.18
C THR A 336 26.28 14.04 2.42
N LEU A 337 25.38 15.01 2.51
CA LEU A 337 25.53 16.32 1.85
C LEU A 337 26.72 17.10 2.38
N ALA A 338 27.01 17.07 3.68
CA ALA A 338 28.18 17.71 4.27
C ALA A 338 29.48 17.11 3.71
N LEU A 339 29.58 15.78 3.64
CA LEU A 339 30.73 15.10 3.01
C LEU A 339 30.86 15.45 1.53
N LEU A 340 29.75 15.44 0.79
CA LEU A 340 29.74 15.81 -0.63
C LEU A 340 30.12 17.28 -0.85
N ALA A 341 29.69 18.19 0.02
CA ALA A 341 30.09 19.60 0.02
C ALA A 341 31.60 19.73 0.25
N TRP A 342 32.13 19.04 1.25
CA TRP A 342 33.56 19.02 1.57
C TRP A 342 34.40 18.48 0.40
N PHE A 343 33.91 17.48 -0.32
CA PHE A 343 34.57 16.94 -1.52
C PHE A 343 34.40 17.80 -2.77
N GLY A 344 33.64 18.90 -2.70
CA GLY A 344 33.34 19.81 -3.81
C GLY A 344 32.31 19.27 -4.81
N ALA A 345 31.61 18.17 -4.50
CA ALA A 345 30.67 17.50 -5.39
C ALA A 345 29.34 18.25 -5.57
N LEU A 346 29.03 19.21 -4.70
CA LEU A 346 27.84 20.06 -4.81
C LEU A 346 28.02 21.26 -5.75
N ARG A 347 29.25 21.53 -6.21
CA ARG A 347 29.52 22.68 -7.09
C ARG A 347 28.74 22.54 -8.41
N GLY A 348 27.99 23.59 -8.75
CA GLY A 348 27.18 23.64 -9.96
C GLY A 348 25.87 22.83 -9.92
N GLN A 349 25.51 22.23 -8.79
CA GLN A 349 24.27 21.45 -8.65
C GLN A 349 23.01 22.31 -8.42
N PHE A 350 23.17 23.58 -8.03
CA PHE A 350 22.07 24.47 -7.64
C PHE A 350 21.92 25.74 -8.50
N PRO A 351 21.90 25.67 -9.84
CA PRO A 351 21.48 26.82 -10.66
C PRO A 351 19.97 27.05 -10.50
N ALA A 352 19.45 28.24 -10.81
CA ALA A 352 18.02 28.58 -10.65
C ALA A 352 17.05 27.55 -11.28
N ARG A 353 17.45 26.90 -12.37
CA ARG A 353 16.64 25.85 -13.03
C ARG A 353 16.44 24.57 -12.22
N VAL A 354 17.24 24.33 -11.17
CA VAL A 354 17.13 23.13 -10.32
C VAL A 354 15.74 23.02 -9.69
N TRP A 355 15.15 24.16 -9.30
CA TRP A 355 13.89 24.24 -8.58
C TRP A 355 12.71 23.80 -9.44
N TRP A 356 12.58 24.36 -10.65
CA TRP A 356 11.45 23.99 -11.52
C TRP A 356 11.61 22.59 -12.11
N VAL A 357 12.85 22.12 -12.35
CA VAL A 357 13.08 20.72 -12.76
C VAL A 357 12.71 19.77 -11.63
N GLY A 358 13.10 20.09 -10.38
CA GLY A 358 12.70 19.32 -9.22
C GLY A 358 11.18 19.32 -9.02
N LEU A 359 10.52 20.46 -9.21
CA LEU A 359 9.07 20.58 -9.20
C LEU A 359 8.42 19.71 -10.30
N ALA A 360 8.95 19.71 -11.52
CA ALA A 360 8.42 18.88 -12.60
C ALA A 360 8.53 17.38 -12.27
N VAL A 361 9.63 16.95 -11.63
CA VAL A 361 9.79 15.57 -11.14
C VAL A 361 8.78 15.26 -10.03
N ALA A 362 8.60 16.18 -9.07
CA ALA A 362 7.63 16.02 -8.00
C ALA A 362 6.19 15.94 -8.54
N LEU A 363 5.81 16.82 -9.46
CA LEU A 363 4.49 16.80 -10.10
C LEU A 363 4.25 15.51 -10.87
N PHE A 364 5.26 15.01 -11.59
CA PHE A 364 5.13 13.73 -12.28
C PHE A 364 4.94 12.56 -11.29
N GLY A 365 5.76 12.51 -10.24
CA GLY A 365 5.68 11.43 -9.24
C GLY A 365 4.40 11.48 -8.39
N ILE A 366 4.01 12.66 -7.92
CA ILE A 366 2.86 12.84 -7.02
C ILE A 366 1.55 12.90 -7.79
N ALA A 367 1.44 13.70 -8.85
CA ALA A 367 0.16 13.91 -9.54
C ALA A 367 -0.11 12.84 -10.61
N VAL A 368 0.88 12.53 -11.46
CA VAL A 368 0.67 11.58 -12.57
C VAL A 368 0.73 10.14 -12.07
N LEU A 369 1.86 9.72 -11.50
CA LEU A 369 2.02 8.35 -10.98
C LEU A 369 1.18 8.16 -9.71
N GLY A 370 1.23 9.10 -8.77
CA GLY A 370 0.41 9.06 -7.58
C GLY A 370 -1.10 9.08 -7.87
N GLY A 371 -1.56 9.77 -8.92
CA GLY A 371 -2.97 9.71 -9.35
C GLY A 371 -3.39 8.33 -9.88
N VAL A 372 -2.50 7.63 -10.58
CA VAL A 372 -2.72 6.23 -10.98
C VAL A 372 -2.81 5.32 -9.75
N ILE A 373 -1.90 5.49 -8.79
CA ILE A 373 -1.89 4.73 -7.53
C ILE A 373 -3.18 5.00 -6.74
N ASP A 374 -3.57 6.26 -6.57
CA ASP A 374 -4.78 6.69 -5.84
C ASP A 374 -6.06 6.10 -6.42
N ARG A 375 -6.13 5.94 -7.75
CA ARG A 375 -7.32 5.45 -8.44
C ARG A 375 -7.43 3.93 -8.43
N TYR A 376 -6.33 3.19 -8.51
CA TYR A 376 -6.36 1.77 -8.84
C TYR A 376 -5.61 0.84 -7.85
N VAL A 377 -4.83 1.38 -6.93
CA VAL A 377 -3.95 0.58 -6.05
C VAL A 377 -4.23 0.85 -4.58
N ALA A 378 -3.99 2.08 -4.12
CA ALA A 378 -4.09 2.45 -2.72
C ALA A 378 -4.31 3.95 -2.61
N SER A 379 -4.89 4.41 -1.50
CA SER A 379 -5.07 5.84 -1.23
C SER A 379 -3.72 6.56 -1.31
N PHE A 380 -3.64 7.55 -2.19
CA PHE A 380 -2.44 8.35 -2.40
C PHE A 380 -2.73 9.85 -2.40
N LEU A 381 -4.00 10.24 -2.34
CA LEU A 381 -4.43 11.60 -2.10
C LEU A 381 -4.70 11.81 -0.59
N PRO A 382 -3.89 12.62 0.11
CA PRO A 382 -4.05 12.85 1.54
C PRO A 382 -5.28 13.69 1.85
N HIS A 383 -5.93 13.41 2.99
CA HIS A 383 -6.81 14.39 3.63
C HIS A 383 -5.98 15.55 4.23
N PRO A 384 -6.58 16.73 4.49
CA PRO A 384 -5.84 17.92 4.93
C PRO A 384 -4.96 17.73 6.17
N GLY A 385 -5.36 16.83 7.09
CA GLY A 385 -4.62 16.53 8.32
C GLY A 385 -3.22 15.93 8.10
N ARG A 386 -2.94 15.34 6.93
CA ARG A 386 -1.61 14.77 6.61
C ARG A 386 -0.60 15.81 6.08
N ALA A 387 -1.01 17.06 5.84
CA ALA A 387 -0.11 18.07 5.31
C ALA A 387 1.11 18.33 6.22
N ALA A 388 0.90 18.38 7.54
CA ALA A 388 1.97 18.57 8.52
C ALA A 388 2.93 17.37 8.56
N VAL A 389 2.39 16.14 8.48
CA VAL A 389 3.18 14.90 8.42
C VAL A 389 4.07 14.88 7.18
N ILE A 390 3.48 15.15 6.01
CA ILE A 390 4.22 15.18 4.74
C ILE A 390 5.31 16.27 4.78
N ALA A 391 5.00 17.45 5.33
CA ALA A 391 5.97 18.52 5.50
C ALA A 391 7.13 18.11 6.43
N GLY A 392 6.83 17.46 7.57
CA GLY A 392 7.84 16.93 8.50
C GLY A 392 8.74 15.87 7.84
N LEU A 393 8.14 14.91 7.14
CA LEU A 393 8.89 13.90 6.39
C LEU A 393 9.73 14.51 5.26
N ALA A 394 9.26 15.59 4.62
CA ALA A 394 10.02 16.28 3.59
C ALA A 394 11.32 16.90 4.13
N LEU A 395 11.35 17.33 5.40
CA LEU A 395 12.58 17.82 6.06
C LEU A 395 13.67 16.73 6.12
N GLY A 396 13.28 15.46 6.18
CA GLY A 396 14.20 14.32 6.14
C GLY A 396 14.47 13.78 4.73
N ALA A 397 13.39 13.51 4.00
CA ALA A 397 13.45 12.85 2.69
C ALA A 397 14.12 13.70 1.61
N VAL A 398 13.97 15.03 1.64
CA VAL A 398 14.60 15.92 0.63
C VAL A 398 16.12 15.95 0.78
N PRO A 399 16.72 16.21 1.98
CA PRO A 399 18.16 16.08 2.16
C PRO A 399 18.70 14.69 1.80
N PHE A 400 17.97 13.63 2.16
CA PHE A 400 18.36 12.26 1.83
C PHE A 400 18.44 12.03 0.32
N MET A 401 17.37 12.32 -0.41
CA MET A 401 17.29 12.12 -1.87
C MET A 401 18.24 13.06 -2.63
N LEU A 402 18.50 14.27 -2.12
CA LEU A 402 19.55 15.15 -2.62
C LEU A 402 20.92 14.49 -2.52
N GLY A 403 21.25 13.95 -1.34
CA GLY A 403 22.49 13.21 -1.09
C GLY A 403 22.62 12.00 -2.01
N ASP A 404 21.59 11.15 -2.08
CA ASP A 404 21.53 9.96 -2.95
C ASP A 404 21.72 10.33 -4.42
N GLY A 405 20.99 11.33 -4.92
CA GLY A 405 21.06 11.76 -6.31
C GLY A 405 22.48 12.17 -6.71
N VAL A 406 23.14 13.00 -5.90
CA VAL A 406 24.52 13.43 -6.16
C VAL A 406 25.51 12.28 -6.00
N LEU A 407 25.37 11.45 -4.97
CA LEU A 407 26.24 10.32 -4.68
C LEU A 407 26.21 9.26 -5.81
N THR A 408 25.04 9.05 -6.42
CA THR A 408 24.81 8.16 -7.57
C THR A 408 25.06 8.83 -8.93
N ALA A 409 25.50 10.09 -8.92
CA ALA A 409 25.80 10.91 -10.09
C ALA A 409 24.63 11.02 -11.09
N GLY A 410 23.38 11.03 -10.60
CA GLY A 410 22.18 11.24 -11.43
C GLY A 410 22.06 10.24 -12.58
N GLY A 411 22.38 8.97 -12.33
CA GLY A 411 22.31 7.90 -13.31
C GLY A 411 23.51 7.82 -14.28
N ARG A 412 24.60 8.52 -14.01
CA ARG A 412 25.90 8.36 -14.74
C ARG A 412 26.93 7.55 -13.95
N GLY A 413 26.67 7.29 -12.66
CA GLY A 413 27.54 6.46 -11.83
C GLY A 413 27.55 4.99 -12.26
N ALA A 414 28.62 4.28 -11.93
CA ALA A 414 28.69 2.83 -12.12
C ALA A 414 27.61 2.11 -11.30
N LEU A 415 27.04 1.03 -11.83
CA LEU A 415 25.92 0.30 -11.19
C LEU A 415 26.24 -0.11 -9.75
N TRP A 416 27.45 -0.61 -9.49
CA TRP A 416 27.86 -1.02 -8.14
C TRP A 416 27.81 0.13 -7.12
N ARG A 417 28.02 1.39 -7.54
CA ARG A 417 27.89 2.56 -6.65
C ARG A 417 26.44 2.81 -6.28
N VAL A 418 25.53 2.66 -7.24
CA VAL A 418 24.09 2.80 -7.01
C VAL A 418 23.61 1.71 -6.07
N VAL A 419 24.01 0.45 -6.32
CA VAL A 419 23.66 -0.69 -5.47
C VAL A 419 24.23 -0.50 -4.06
N LEU A 420 25.51 -0.16 -3.92
CA LEU A 420 26.12 0.01 -2.60
C LEU A 420 25.47 1.14 -1.79
N ALA A 421 25.20 2.30 -2.39
CA ALA A 421 24.57 3.41 -1.68
C ALA A 421 23.20 3.03 -1.11
N ARG A 422 22.40 2.28 -1.89
CA ARG A 422 21.07 1.82 -1.47
C ARG A 422 21.15 0.70 -0.43
N VAL A 423 22.04 -0.27 -0.62
CA VAL A 423 22.27 -1.35 0.35
C VAL A 423 22.80 -0.79 1.67
N ALA A 424 23.68 0.21 1.63
CA ALA A 424 24.17 0.89 2.84
C ALA A 424 23.02 1.57 3.60
N PHE A 425 22.13 2.27 2.90
CA PHE A 425 20.94 2.86 3.52
C PHE A 425 19.98 1.81 4.09
N LEU A 426 19.67 0.75 3.34
CA LEU A 426 18.80 -0.33 3.85
C LEU A 426 19.44 -1.04 5.04
N GLY A 427 20.77 -1.24 5.02
CA GLY A 427 21.53 -1.77 6.16
C GLY A 427 21.52 -0.83 7.36
N SER A 428 21.51 0.49 7.14
CA SER A 428 21.36 1.51 8.19
C SER A 428 20.01 1.39 8.91
N LEU A 429 18.91 1.19 8.15
CA LEU A 429 17.59 0.91 8.73
C LEU A 429 17.57 -0.45 9.44
N GLY A 430 18.19 -1.49 8.88
CA GLY A 430 18.28 -2.79 9.52
C GLY A 430 19.06 -2.73 10.85
N LEU A 431 20.15 -1.96 10.91
CA LEU A 431 20.89 -1.71 12.13
C LEU A 431 20.07 -0.92 13.16
N ALA A 432 19.29 0.07 12.73
CA ALA A 432 18.36 0.77 13.60
C ALA A 432 17.38 -0.20 14.27
N VAL A 433 16.73 -1.07 13.49
CA VAL A 433 15.82 -2.08 14.01
C VAL A 433 16.52 -3.06 14.95
N ALA A 434 17.78 -3.43 14.66
CA ALA A 434 18.54 -4.31 15.55
C ALA A 434 18.88 -3.66 16.90
N LEU A 435 18.98 -2.33 16.96
CA LEU A 435 19.25 -1.58 18.19
C LEU A 435 17.99 -1.36 19.03
N ASP A 436 16.82 -1.26 18.39
CA ASP A 436 15.52 -1.06 19.04
C ASP A 436 14.42 -1.81 18.27
N PHE A 437 14.35 -3.12 18.49
CA PHE A 437 13.44 -3.99 17.74
C PHE A 437 11.97 -3.70 18.06
N GLU A 438 11.66 -3.49 19.34
CA GLU A 438 10.28 -3.31 19.81
C GLU A 438 9.65 -2.06 19.20
N ALA A 439 10.37 -0.93 19.15
CA ALA A 439 9.82 0.31 18.59
C ALA A 439 9.86 0.35 17.06
N LEU A 440 10.87 -0.27 16.43
CA LEU A 440 11.17 -0.07 15.02
C LEU A 440 10.88 -1.26 14.10
N PHE A 441 10.36 -2.39 14.61
CA PHE A 441 10.09 -3.57 13.76
C PHE A 441 9.22 -3.24 12.52
N PHE A 442 8.30 -2.28 12.65
CA PHE A 442 7.47 -1.82 11.53
C PHE A 442 8.30 -1.32 10.34
N LEU A 443 9.54 -0.84 10.54
CA LEU A 443 10.44 -0.48 9.43
C LEU A 443 10.78 -1.66 8.53
N LEU A 444 10.78 -2.90 9.05
CA LEU A 444 11.07 -4.07 8.22
C LEU A 444 9.99 -4.29 7.16
N ILE A 445 8.73 -4.02 7.52
CA ILE A 445 7.57 -4.15 6.64
C ILE A 445 7.67 -3.18 5.45
N ILE A 446 8.35 -2.05 5.63
CA ILE A 446 8.43 -0.98 4.61
C ILE A 446 9.62 -1.15 3.66
N LEU A 447 10.60 -2.00 3.98
CA LEU A 447 11.81 -2.18 3.17
C LEU A 447 11.49 -2.60 1.72
N PRO A 448 10.57 -3.55 1.44
CA PRO A 448 10.20 -3.89 0.06
C PRO A 448 9.64 -2.69 -0.73
N VAL A 449 8.84 -1.84 -0.06
CA VAL A 449 8.29 -0.61 -0.66
C VAL A 449 9.40 0.39 -0.97
N ILE A 450 10.38 0.55 -0.08
CA ILE A 450 11.56 1.40 -0.32
C ILE A 450 12.41 0.87 -1.49
N VAL A 451 12.59 -0.45 -1.59
CA VAL A 451 13.29 -1.07 -2.72
C VAL A 451 12.56 -0.79 -4.03
N LEU A 452 11.23 -0.99 -4.06
CA LEU A 452 10.40 -0.66 -5.22
C LEU A 452 10.49 0.83 -5.57
N PHE A 453 10.45 1.71 -4.56
CA PHE A 453 10.65 3.13 -4.74
C PHE A 453 11.98 3.43 -5.45
N PHE A 454 13.09 2.85 -4.98
CA PHE A 454 14.40 3.03 -5.62
C PHE A 454 14.48 2.48 -7.05
N LEU A 455 13.79 1.38 -7.34
CA LEU A 455 13.76 0.80 -8.69
C LEU A 455 13.00 1.71 -9.66
N LEU A 456 11.80 2.15 -9.29
CA LEU A 456 10.94 2.98 -10.14
C LEU A 456 11.46 4.41 -10.23
N PHE A 457 11.54 5.09 -9.09
CA PHE A 457 11.88 6.51 -9.03
C PHE A 457 13.36 6.76 -9.28
N GLY A 458 14.24 5.89 -8.77
CA GLY A 458 15.67 6.01 -9.04
C GLY A 458 16.02 5.89 -10.52
N THR A 459 15.29 5.07 -11.28
CA THR A 459 15.42 4.99 -12.75
C THR A 459 15.01 6.30 -13.41
N MET A 460 13.89 6.89 -12.99
CA MET A 460 13.40 8.18 -13.49
C MET A 460 14.37 9.34 -13.17
N SER A 461 14.87 9.40 -11.93
CA SER A 461 15.89 10.37 -11.53
C SER A 461 17.16 10.22 -12.36
N GLY A 462 17.55 8.99 -12.72
CA GLY A 462 18.64 8.75 -13.65
C GLY A 462 18.42 9.34 -15.04
N TRP A 463 17.19 9.32 -15.58
CA TRP A 463 16.87 9.97 -16.86
C TRP A 463 16.99 11.49 -16.76
N VAL A 464 16.44 12.06 -15.69
CA VAL A 464 16.48 13.50 -15.42
C VAL A 464 17.93 13.96 -15.24
N GLY A 465 18.70 13.30 -14.38
CA GLY A 465 20.11 13.62 -14.11
C GLY A 465 20.99 13.50 -15.36
N ARG A 466 20.81 12.44 -16.18
CA ARG A 466 21.53 12.29 -17.45
C ARG A 466 21.19 13.38 -18.45
N ARG A 467 19.95 13.88 -18.48
CA ARG A 467 19.52 14.96 -19.37
C ARG A 467 20.05 16.33 -18.92
N THR A 468 19.81 16.67 -17.66
CA THR A 468 19.97 18.03 -17.12
C THR A 468 21.35 18.28 -16.55
N GLY A 469 22.14 17.22 -16.29
CA GLY A 469 23.39 17.32 -15.55
C GLY A 469 23.21 17.77 -14.10
N LEU A 470 21.98 17.77 -13.58
CA LEU A 470 21.62 18.20 -12.24
C LEU A 470 21.01 17.03 -11.44
N PRO A 471 21.84 16.09 -10.94
CA PRO A 471 21.40 15.09 -9.98
C PRO A 471 20.59 15.66 -8.81
N ALA A 472 20.95 16.85 -8.30
CA ALA A 472 20.20 17.53 -7.25
C ALA A 472 18.75 17.83 -7.62
N ALA A 473 18.43 18.11 -8.90
CA ALA A 473 17.04 18.34 -9.30
C ALA A 473 16.19 17.07 -9.17
N GLY A 474 16.76 15.90 -9.54
CA GLY A 474 16.12 14.61 -9.31
C GLY A 474 15.93 14.33 -7.82
N GLY A 475 16.96 14.61 -7.01
CA GLY A 475 16.91 14.46 -5.56
C GLY A 475 15.84 15.33 -4.88
N LEU A 476 15.71 16.61 -5.26
CA LEU A 476 14.65 17.49 -4.75
C LEU A 476 13.26 16.91 -5.03
N GLY A 477 13.00 16.59 -6.30
CA GLY A 477 11.69 16.09 -6.72
C GLY A 477 11.36 14.75 -6.06
N LEU A 478 12.29 13.80 -6.07
CA LEU A 478 12.08 12.49 -5.43
C LEU A 478 11.99 12.56 -3.91
N GLY A 479 12.67 13.51 -3.28
CA GLY A 479 12.53 13.76 -1.84
C GLY A 479 11.08 14.12 -1.47
N LEU A 480 10.45 14.98 -2.29
CA LEU A 480 9.04 15.33 -2.11
C LEU A 480 8.12 14.13 -2.40
N VAL A 481 8.42 13.34 -3.44
CA VAL A 481 7.63 12.13 -3.74
C VAL A 481 7.74 11.10 -2.62
N LEU A 482 8.94 10.89 -2.06
CA LEU A 482 9.16 9.99 -0.94
C LEU A 482 8.41 10.46 0.30
N ALA A 483 8.54 11.74 0.67
CA ALA A 483 7.81 12.32 1.79
C ALA A 483 6.29 12.18 1.64
N TRP A 484 5.78 12.38 0.42
CA TRP A 484 4.36 12.20 0.10
C TRP A 484 3.93 10.74 0.26
N ALA A 485 4.67 9.80 -0.35
CA ALA A 485 4.35 8.37 -0.29
C ALA A 485 4.34 7.86 1.16
N LEU A 486 5.38 8.18 1.94
CA LEU A 486 5.45 7.80 3.35
C LEU A 486 4.32 8.48 4.14
N GLY A 487 4.09 9.78 3.94
CA GLY A 487 3.11 10.53 4.70
C GLY A 487 1.64 10.19 4.40
N VAL A 488 1.35 9.55 3.26
CA VAL A 488 -0.02 9.15 2.88
C VAL A 488 -0.32 7.68 3.16
N THR A 489 0.68 6.81 3.06
CA THR A 489 0.48 5.36 3.17
C THR A 489 0.49 4.88 4.62
N PHE A 490 1.31 5.46 5.50
CA PHE A 490 1.38 4.98 6.87
C PHE A 490 0.16 5.34 7.70
N PRO A 491 -0.29 4.45 8.59
CA PRO A 491 -1.41 4.72 9.47
C PRO A 491 -1.10 5.89 10.40
N MET A 492 -2.06 6.80 10.53
CA MET A 492 -2.02 7.78 11.60
C MET A 492 -2.40 7.11 12.91
N PHE A 493 -1.72 7.48 13.98
CA PHE A 493 -1.92 6.91 15.31
C PHE A 493 -1.87 8.03 16.36
N SER A 494 -2.80 7.98 17.31
CA SER A 494 -2.85 8.80 18.50
C SER A 494 -2.80 7.88 19.70
N ALA A 495 -1.78 8.07 20.55
CA ALA A 495 -1.70 7.41 21.85
C ALA A 495 -2.85 7.83 22.77
#